data_AF-A0ABC8TN20-F1
#
_entry.id   AF-A0ABC8TN20-F1
#
_cell.length_a   1.000
_cell.length_b   1.000
_cell.length_c   1.000
_cell.angle_alpha   90.00
_cell.angle_beta   90.00
_cell.angle_gamma   90.00
#
_symmetry.space_group_name_H-M   'P 1'
#
loop_
_entity.id
_entity.type
_entity.pdbx_description
1 polymer ?
#
loop_
_entity_poly.entity_id
_entity_poly.type
_entity_poly.pdbx_seq_one_letter_code
_entity_poly.pdbx_strand_id
1 'polypeptide(L)'
;DYGVKLFLYRTQYLVDVVNEKVGRVLKLDSIQNGNAWRGMDMLIFNTWHWWTHNGRSKPWDYMQEGATLHKDMNRLIAYYKGLTTWARWVNINVDPSKTKVFFQGISPTHYEGGDWNEPSKSCTRERQPFFGSRYPAGTPLAAIVVNKVLSRIKKPVYLLDITTLSQYRKDAHPTYYSGDHPGLDCSHWCLPGLPDTWNQLLYAALIS
;
A
#
# COMPACT_ATOMS: atom_id res chain seq x y z
N ASP A 1 16.97 14.38 22.91
CA ASP A 1 16.46 15.76 22.70
C ASP A 1 14.95 15.82 22.55
N TYR A 2 14.32 15.14 21.58
CA TYR A 2 12.86 15.27 21.37
C TYR A 2 12.00 14.11 21.86
N GLY A 3 12.58 13.01 22.33
CA GLY A 3 11.81 11.83 22.82
C GLY A 3 10.98 11.11 21.74
N VAL A 4 11.09 11.50 20.47
CA VAL A 4 10.38 10.91 19.34
C VAL A 4 10.91 9.51 19.05
N LYS A 5 10.00 8.57 18.83
CA LYS A 5 10.31 7.20 18.39
C LYS A 5 9.62 6.93 17.07
N LEU A 6 10.38 6.38 16.12
CA LEU A 6 9.87 5.94 14.82
C LEU A 6 9.94 4.41 14.77
N PHE A 7 8.82 3.79 14.40
CA PHE A 7 8.73 2.34 14.26
C PHE A 7 8.28 1.99 12.84
N LEU A 8 8.93 0.99 12.26
CA LEU A 8 8.46 0.33 11.06
C LEU A 8 7.98 -1.08 11.44
N TYR A 9 6.67 -1.33 11.26
CA TYR A 9 6.06 -2.62 11.57
C TYR A 9 5.54 -3.27 10.29
N ARG A 10 6.11 -4.41 9.90
CA ARG A 10 5.85 -5.03 8.60
C ARG A 10 4.60 -5.93 8.65
N THR A 11 3.48 -5.41 8.17
CA THR A 11 2.23 -6.16 7.93
C THR A 11 1.75 -5.91 6.52
N GLN A 12 2.31 -6.62 5.53
CA GLN A 12 2.12 -6.31 4.10
C GLN A 12 0.65 -6.24 3.67
N TYR A 13 -0.21 -7.05 4.31
CA TYR A 13 -1.63 -7.16 4.02
C TYR A 13 -2.51 -6.46 5.05
N LEU A 14 -1.94 -5.94 6.14
CA LEU A 14 -2.61 -5.51 7.38
C LEU A 14 -3.37 -6.61 8.13
N VAL A 15 -4.04 -7.48 7.38
CA VAL A 15 -4.67 -8.72 7.85
C VAL A 15 -3.68 -9.87 7.94
N ASP A 16 -4.07 -10.93 8.65
CA ASP A 16 -3.15 -11.99 9.05
C ASP A 16 -2.95 -13.05 7.95
N VAL A 17 -1.71 -13.52 7.83
CA VAL A 17 -1.38 -14.79 7.17
C VAL A 17 -1.00 -15.78 8.26
N VAL A 18 -1.74 -16.87 8.37
CA VAL A 18 -1.54 -17.88 9.43
C VAL A 18 -1.31 -19.27 8.84
N ASN A 19 -0.58 -20.11 9.58
CA ASN A 19 -0.42 -21.52 9.21
C ASN A 19 -1.58 -22.33 9.81
N GLU A 20 -2.34 -22.99 8.95
CA GLU A 20 -3.45 -23.88 9.30
C GLU A 20 -3.16 -25.29 8.79
N LYS A 21 -3.95 -26.29 9.19
CA LYS A 21 -3.81 -27.67 8.71
C LYS A 21 -3.87 -27.79 7.18
N VAL A 22 -4.60 -26.89 6.52
CA VAL A 22 -4.77 -26.84 5.06
C VAL A 22 -3.61 -26.13 4.35
N GLY A 23 -2.70 -25.48 5.06
CA GLY A 23 -1.60 -24.67 4.52
C GLY A 23 -1.62 -23.24 5.06
N ARG A 24 -0.90 -22.34 4.37
CA ARG A 24 -0.88 -20.90 4.71
C ARG A 24 -2.18 -20.23 4.26
N VAL A 25 -2.86 -19.55 5.16
CA VAL A 25 -4.16 -18.93 4.90
C VAL A 25 -4.08 -17.43 5.15
N LEU A 26 -4.41 -16.63 4.13
CA LEU A 26 -4.67 -15.19 4.31
C LEU A 26 -6.09 -15.03 4.86
N LYS A 27 -6.21 -14.66 6.13
CA LYS A 27 -7.47 -14.44 6.84
C LYS A 27 -7.92 -13.00 6.61
N LEU A 28 -8.88 -12.79 5.69
CA LEU A 28 -9.30 -11.45 5.27
C LEU A 28 -10.09 -10.68 6.34
N ASP A 29 -10.52 -11.35 7.39
CA ASP A 29 -11.36 -10.86 8.49
C ASP A 29 -10.64 -10.86 9.86
N SER A 30 -9.32 -11.06 9.88
CA SER A 30 -8.52 -11.09 11.11
C SER A 30 -7.36 -10.10 11.09
N ILE A 31 -7.15 -9.41 12.22
CA ILE A 31 -5.99 -8.53 12.49
C ILE A 31 -5.51 -8.78 13.92
N GLN A 32 -4.66 -9.78 14.12
CA GLN A 32 -4.02 -10.10 15.39
C GLN A 32 -2.85 -9.15 15.66
N ASN A 33 -2.12 -8.80 14.60
CA ASN A 33 -0.98 -7.89 14.65
C ASN A 33 -1.33 -6.46 15.09
N GLY A 34 -2.62 -6.11 15.10
CA GLY A 34 -3.08 -4.76 15.47
C GLY A 34 -2.80 -4.37 16.91
N ASN A 35 -2.49 -5.31 17.80
CA ASN A 35 -2.06 -5.00 19.16
C ASN A 35 -0.79 -4.13 19.19
N ALA A 36 0.12 -4.32 18.23
CA ALA A 36 1.35 -3.54 18.13
C ALA A 36 1.12 -2.06 17.75
N TRP A 37 -0.06 -1.73 17.20
CA TRP A 37 -0.40 -0.37 16.75
C TRP A 37 -1.10 0.45 17.83
N ARG A 38 -1.64 -0.20 18.87
CA ARG A 38 -2.35 0.48 19.96
C ARG A 38 -1.38 1.34 20.76
N GLY A 39 -1.84 2.53 21.15
CA GLY A 39 -1.06 3.47 21.96
C GLY A 39 -0.07 4.32 21.18
N MET A 40 0.02 4.18 19.85
CA MET A 40 0.81 5.09 19.02
C MET A 40 0.10 6.44 18.86
N ASP A 41 0.84 7.53 18.94
CA ASP A 41 0.31 8.89 18.71
C ASP A 41 0.01 9.14 17.22
N MET A 42 0.73 8.45 16.33
CA MET A 42 0.55 8.52 14.89
C MET A 42 0.70 7.15 14.25
N LEU A 43 -0.25 6.80 13.38
CA LEU A 43 -0.23 5.58 12.59
C LEU A 43 -0.27 5.93 11.10
N ILE A 44 0.69 5.43 10.34
CA ILE A 44 0.75 5.61 8.87
C ILE A 44 0.67 4.23 8.24
N PHE A 45 -0.47 3.92 7.65
CA PHE A 45 -0.73 2.63 7.01
C PHE A 45 -0.51 2.73 5.50
N ASN A 46 0.02 1.69 4.88
CA ASN A 46 -0.04 1.49 3.45
C ASN A 46 -0.17 -0.01 3.17
N THR A 47 -0.76 -0.36 2.02
CA THR A 47 -0.80 -1.75 1.56
C THR A 47 -1.34 -1.81 0.12
N TRP A 48 -0.65 -2.52 -0.79
CA TRP A 48 -1.15 -2.83 -2.13
C TRP A 48 -0.27 -3.84 -2.88
N HIS A 49 1.01 -3.53 -3.11
CA HIS A 49 1.89 -4.29 -4.03
C HIS A 49 1.88 -5.80 -3.77
N TRP A 50 1.94 -6.20 -2.50
CA TRP A 50 1.98 -7.60 -2.12
C TRP A 50 0.67 -8.37 -2.40
N TRP A 51 -0.46 -7.67 -2.55
CA TRP A 51 -1.75 -8.27 -2.90
C TRP A 51 -1.79 -8.76 -4.34
N THR A 52 -0.97 -8.21 -5.24
CA THR A 52 -0.97 -8.61 -6.66
C THR A 52 -0.13 -9.85 -6.92
N HIS A 53 0.65 -10.31 -5.93
CA HIS A 53 1.48 -11.51 -6.05
C HIS A 53 0.66 -12.75 -6.43
N ASN A 54 1.25 -13.58 -7.29
CA ASN A 54 0.63 -14.78 -7.84
C ASN A 54 1.71 -15.88 -7.99
N GLY A 55 1.28 -17.11 -8.31
CA GLY A 55 2.21 -18.23 -8.47
C GLY A 55 3.14 -18.41 -7.27
N ARG A 56 4.45 -18.47 -7.53
CA ARG A 56 5.49 -18.70 -6.50
C ARG A 56 5.73 -17.50 -5.56
N SER A 57 5.39 -16.28 -5.97
CA SER A 57 5.56 -15.08 -5.12
C SER A 57 4.42 -14.87 -4.13
N LYS A 58 3.35 -15.67 -4.24
CA LYS A 58 2.17 -15.65 -3.37
C LYS A 58 2.49 -16.30 -2.01
N PRO A 59 2.44 -15.55 -0.89
CA PRO A 59 2.81 -16.10 0.42
C PRO A 59 1.71 -16.88 1.13
N TRP A 60 0.54 -17.06 0.51
CA TRP A 60 -0.55 -17.90 1.03
C TRP A 60 -0.96 -18.96 -0.01
N ASP A 61 -1.50 -20.06 0.50
CA ASP A 61 -2.01 -21.18 -0.30
C ASP A 61 -3.54 -21.09 -0.48
N TYR A 62 -4.21 -20.41 0.45
CA TYR A 62 -5.66 -20.16 0.50
C TYR A 62 -5.99 -18.77 1.04
N MET A 63 -7.19 -18.28 0.74
CA MET A 63 -7.78 -17.09 1.36
C MET A 63 -9.04 -17.50 2.11
N GLN A 64 -9.34 -16.86 3.23
CA GLN A 64 -10.52 -17.15 4.03
C GLN A 64 -11.28 -15.88 4.39
N GLU A 65 -12.61 -15.97 4.34
CA GLU A 65 -13.55 -14.99 4.91
C GLU A 65 -14.62 -15.74 5.70
N GLY A 66 -14.75 -15.45 6.99
CA GLY A 66 -15.61 -16.18 7.89
C GLY A 66 -15.26 -17.68 7.90
N ALA A 67 -16.26 -18.52 7.65
CA ALA A 67 -16.08 -19.97 7.54
C ALA A 67 -15.70 -20.45 6.12
N THR A 68 -15.70 -19.58 5.11
CA THR A 68 -15.49 -19.97 3.72
C THR A 68 -14.02 -19.90 3.35
N LEU A 69 -13.48 -21.04 2.92
CA LEU A 69 -12.11 -21.18 2.42
C LEU A 69 -12.10 -21.15 0.89
N HIS A 70 -11.29 -20.27 0.32
CA HIS A 70 -11.08 -20.12 -1.12
C HIS A 70 -9.66 -20.51 -1.50
N LYS A 71 -9.49 -21.26 -2.59
CA LYS A 71 -8.16 -21.54 -3.13
C LYS A 71 -7.48 -20.26 -3.63
N ASP A 72 -8.27 -19.40 -4.26
CA ASP A 72 -7.85 -18.06 -4.63
C ASP A 72 -9.04 -17.11 -4.76
N MET A 73 -8.76 -15.81 -4.81
CA MET A 73 -9.76 -14.76 -4.98
C MET A 73 -9.22 -13.65 -5.88
N ASN A 74 -10.12 -12.95 -6.58
CA ASN A 74 -9.78 -11.71 -7.28
C ASN A 74 -9.09 -10.73 -6.31
N ARG A 75 -7.96 -10.15 -6.72
CA ARG A 75 -7.11 -9.33 -5.85
C ARG A 75 -7.78 -8.07 -5.35
N LEU A 76 -8.61 -7.42 -6.16
CA LEU A 76 -9.34 -6.23 -5.74
C LEU A 76 -10.45 -6.59 -4.75
N ILE A 77 -11.09 -7.75 -4.90
CA ILE A 77 -12.09 -8.24 -3.93
C ILE A 77 -11.41 -8.58 -2.60
N ALA A 78 -10.30 -9.32 -2.63
CA ALA A 78 -9.53 -9.66 -1.43
C ALA A 78 -9.02 -8.39 -0.73
N TYR A 79 -8.45 -7.46 -1.50
CA TYR A 79 -7.97 -6.17 -0.99
C TYR A 79 -9.08 -5.36 -0.33
N TYR A 80 -10.24 -5.25 -0.99
CA TYR A 80 -11.41 -4.57 -0.42
C TYR A 80 -11.88 -5.21 0.90
N LYS A 81 -11.91 -6.55 0.98
CA LYS A 81 -12.30 -7.27 2.20
C LYS A 81 -11.30 -7.04 3.33
N GLY A 82 -10.01 -7.22 3.07
CA GLY A 82 -8.97 -7.00 4.07
C GLY A 82 -8.90 -5.56 4.56
N LEU A 83 -9.00 -4.59 3.64
CA LEU A 83 -9.01 -3.17 4.00
C LEU A 83 -10.29 -2.78 4.76
N THR A 84 -11.43 -3.41 4.46
CA THR A 84 -12.65 -3.25 5.27
C THR A 84 -12.44 -3.75 6.69
N THR A 85 -11.73 -4.86 6.89
CA THR A 85 -11.36 -5.36 8.22
C THR A 85 -10.43 -4.40 8.95
N TRP A 86 -9.43 -3.82 8.26
CA TRP A 86 -8.60 -2.76 8.83
C TRP A 86 -9.43 -1.53 9.23
N ALA A 87 -10.37 -1.09 8.40
CA ALA A 87 -11.24 0.05 8.74
C ALA A 87 -12.09 -0.23 9.99
N ARG A 88 -12.57 -1.47 10.16
CA ARG A 88 -13.24 -1.89 11.41
C ARG A 88 -12.28 -1.86 12.60
N TRP A 89 -11.04 -2.33 12.43
CA TRP A 89 -10.03 -2.24 13.48
C TRP A 89 -9.79 -0.79 13.91
N VAL A 90 -9.66 0.15 12.97
CA VAL A 90 -9.53 1.58 13.29
C VAL A 90 -10.75 2.06 14.09
N ASN A 91 -11.95 1.83 13.57
CA ASN A 91 -13.22 2.22 14.21
C ASN A 91 -13.38 1.66 15.64
N ILE A 92 -12.79 0.51 15.94
CA ILE A 92 -12.84 -0.08 17.29
C ILE A 92 -11.73 0.48 18.18
N ASN A 93 -10.50 0.58 17.67
CA ASN A 93 -9.31 0.69 18.53
C ASN A 93 -8.70 2.09 18.63
N VAL A 94 -8.94 2.98 17.66
CA VAL A 94 -8.28 4.30 17.60
C VAL A 94 -9.03 5.35 18.40
N ASP A 95 -8.41 6.03 19.34
CA ASP A 95 -8.99 7.23 19.95
C ASP A 95 -8.54 8.46 19.14
N PRO A 96 -9.41 9.13 18.36
CA PRO A 96 -9.00 10.24 17.51
C PRO A 96 -8.56 11.48 18.30
N SER A 97 -8.84 11.55 19.61
CA SER A 97 -8.30 12.61 20.48
C SER A 97 -6.83 12.38 20.84
N LYS A 98 -6.30 11.17 20.63
CA LYS A 98 -4.93 10.77 20.99
C LYS A 98 -4.09 10.36 19.79
N THR A 99 -4.70 9.71 18.81
CA THR A 99 -3.99 9.09 17.69
C THR A 99 -4.43 9.70 16.36
N LYS A 100 -3.48 10.25 15.60
CA LYS A 100 -3.69 10.62 14.19
C LYS A 100 -3.47 9.39 13.29
N VAL A 101 -4.38 9.16 12.35
CA VAL A 101 -4.28 8.03 11.41
C VAL A 101 -4.18 8.54 9.99
N PHE A 102 -3.15 8.08 9.29
CA PHE A 102 -2.92 8.31 7.88
C PHE A 102 -3.01 6.99 7.12
N PHE A 103 -3.55 7.06 5.91
CA PHE A 103 -3.42 6.01 4.92
C PHE A 103 -2.66 6.57 3.73
N GLN A 104 -1.48 6.01 3.42
CA GLN A 104 -0.74 6.36 2.22
C GLN A 104 -1.43 5.74 1.01
N GLY A 105 -1.67 6.57 -0.01
CA GLY A 105 -2.22 6.17 -1.29
C GLY A 105 -1.39 5.10 -2.01
N ILE A 106 -1.88 4.69 -3.17
CA ILE A 106 -1.27 3.60 -3.93
C ILE A 106 0.06 4.07 -4.51
N SER A 107 1.16 3.45 -4.09
CA SER A 107 2.43 3.56 -4.79
C SER A 107 2.31 2.79 -6.12
N PRO A 108 2.48 3.44 -7.28
CA PRO A 108 2.39 2.77 -8.57
C PRO A 108 3.66 1.97 -8.87
N THR A 109 3.57 1.13 -9.91
CA THR A 109 4.72 0.47 -10.53
C THR A 109 4.85 0.95 -11.97
N HIS A 110 6.05 0.88 -12.55
CA HIS A 110 6.29 1.26 -13.95
C HIS A 110 6.94 0.11 -14.76
N TYR A 111 6.40 -1.10 -14.61
CA TYR A 111 6.85 -2.25 -15.42
C TYR A 111 6.39 -2.16 -16.87
N GLU A 112 5.16 -1.66 -17.08
CA GLU A 112 4.49 -1.66 -18.39
C GLU A 112 4.38 -0.23 -18.93
N GLY A 113 5.15 0.10 -19.97
CA GLY A 113 5.13 1.42 -20.59
C GLY A 113 3.83 1.79 -21.26
N GLY A 114 2.94 0.82 -21.46
CA GLY A 114 1.56 1.06 -21.92
C GLY A 114 0.80 2.03 -21.00
N ASP A 115 1.14 2.06 -19.70
CA ASP A 115 0.52 2.98 -18.73
C ASP A 115 0.79 4.46 -19.05
N TRP A 116 1.86 4.75 -19.78
CA TRP A 116 2.22 6.09 -20.24
C TRP A 116 2.35 6.20 -21.77
N ASN A 117 1.61 5.36 -22.52
CA ASN A 117 1.55 5.34 -23.99
C ASN A 117 2.89 5.00 -24.70
N GLU A 118 3.79 4.30 -24.04
CA GLU A 118 5.05 3.80 -24.62
C GLU A 118 5.18 2.28 -24.41
N PRO A 119 4.33 1.45 -25.05
CA PRO A 119 4.16 0.03 -24.70
C PRO A 119 5.41 -0.84 -24.84
N SER A 120 6.44 -0.40 -25.56
CA SER A 120 7.72 -1.10 -25.69
C SER A 120 8.71 -0.83 -24.55
N LYS A 121 8.35 0.05 -23.59
CA LYS A 121 9.23 0.48 -22.51
C LYS A 121 8.79 -0.07 -21.15
N SER A 122 9.69 0.10 -20.19
CA SER A 122 9.48 -0.03 -18.75
C SER A 122 10.14 1.18 -18.07
N CYS A 123 10.27 1.18 -16.73
CA CYS A 123 11.07 2.19 -16.02
C CYS A 123 12.56 2.18 -16.42
N THR A 124 13.01 1.15 -17.15
CA THR A 124 14.39 1.04 -17.63
C THR A 124 14.76 2.22 -18.52
N ARG A 125 15.82 2.95 -18.12
CA ARG A 125 16.36 4.13 -18.82
C ARG A 125 15.43 5.34 -18.86
N GLU A 126 14.32 5.33 -18.12
CA GLU A 126 13.54 6.54 -17.90
C GLU A 126 14.31 7.47 -16.96
N ARG A 127 14.61 8.69 -17.44
CA ARG A 127 15.42 9.68 -16.71
C ARG A 127 14.66 10.98 -16.44
N GLN A 128 13.43 11.06 -16.91
CA GLN A 128 12.56 12.20 -16.74
C GLN A 128 11.16 11.73 -16.37
N PRO A 129 10.44 12.51 -15.55
CA PRO A 129 9.04 12.28 -15.29
C PRO A 129 8.23 12.17 -16.59
N PHE A 130 7.03 11.62 -16.50
CA PHE A 130 6.04 11.79 -17.54
C PHE A 130 5.66 13.27 -17.67
N PHE A 131 5.64 13.77 -18.91
CA PHE A 131 5.18 15.12 -19.22
C PHE A 131 3.80 15.04 -19.89
N GLY A 132 2.80 15.60 -19.21
CA GLY A 132 1.44 15.68 -19.71
C GLY A 132 0.53 16.28 -18.65
N SER A 133 -0.65 16.73 -19.05
CA SER A 133 -1.65 17.23 -18.09
C SER A 133 -2.40 16.09 -17.38
N ARG A 134 -2.44 14.91 -18.00
CA ARG A 134 -3.12 13.72 -17.47
C ARG A 134 -2.29 12.48 -17.75
N TYR A 135 -2.12 11.65 -16.73
CA TYR A 135 -1.47 10.35 -16.88
C TYR A 135 -2.38 9.38 -17.64
N PRO A 136 -1.91 8.71 -18.72
CA PRO A 136 -2.77 7.94 -19.62
C PRO A 136 -3.52 6.78 -18.96
N ALA A 137 -2.89 6.01 -18.08
CA ALA A 137 -3.52 4.89 -17.38
C ALA A 137 -4.70 5.28 -16.46
N GLY A 138 -4.81 6.57 -16.11
CA GLY A 138 -5.80 7.06 -15.16
C GLY A 138 -5.60 6.51 -13.74
N THR A 139 -6.67 6.57 -12.94
CA THR A 139 -6.64 6.17 -11.53
C THR A 139 -6.58 4.65 -11.38
N PRO A 140 -5.59 4.10 -10.65
CA PRO A 140 -5.53 2.67 -10.38
C PRO A 140 -6.78 2.16 -9.64
N LEU A 141 -7.27 0.97 -10.01
CA LEU A 141 -8.45 0.36 -9.37
C LEU A 141 -8.27 0.16 -7.86
N ALA A 142 -7.04 -0.06 -7.39
CA ALA A 142 -6.73 -0.14 -5.97
C ALA A 142 -7.00 1.17 -5.22
N ALA A 143 -6.74 2.33 -5.85
CA ALA A 143 -7.02 3.63 -5.26
C ALA A 143 -8.52 3.86 -5.13
N ILE A 144 -9.31 3.36 -6.08
CA ILE A 144 -10.79 3.35 -5.99
C ILE A 144 -11.24 2.51 -4.79
N VAL A 145 -10.61 1.35 -4.55
CA VAL A 145 -10.90 0.51 -3.36
C VAL A 145 -10.57 1.25 -2.07
N VAL A 146 -9.41 1.91 -1.98
CA VAL A 146 -9.01 2.73 -0.83
C VAL A 146 -10.07 3.81 -0.55
N ASN A 147 -10.40 4.62 -1.56
CA ASN A 147 -11.41 5.67 -1.44
C ASN A 147 -12.77 5.14 -0.96
N LYS A 148 -13.21 3.99 -1.51
CA LYS A 148 -14.47 3.35 -1.11
C LYS A 148 -14.46 2.87 0.34
N VAL A 149 -13.33 2.41 0.86
CA VAL A 149 -13.22 1.98 2.26
C VAL A 149 -13.13 3.18 3.19
N LEU A 150 -12.31 4.18 2.85
CA LEU A 150 -12.17 5.41 3.62
C LEU A 150 -13.50 6.18 3.70
N SER A 151 -14.32 6.18 2.64
CA SER A 151 -15.64 6.83 2.68
C SER A 151 -16.64 6.18 3.65
N ARG A 152 -16.31 5.01 4.22
CA ARG A 152 -17.17 4.24 5.13
C ARG A 152 -16.61 4.15 6.55
N ILE A 153 -15.40 4.66 6.77
CA ILE A 153 -14.78 4.67 8.08
C ILE A 153 -15.41 5.78 8.93
N LYS A 154 -15.67 5.50 10.21
CA LYS A 154 -16.36 6.45 11.10
C LYS A 154 -15.38 7.40 11.78
N LYS A 155 -14.16 6.93 12.06
CA LYS A 155 -13.09 7.72 12.66
C LYS A 155 -12.29 8.44 11.57
N PRO A 156 -11.79 9.65 11.83
CA PRO A 156 -11.01 10.38 10.85
C PRO A 156 -9.76 9.60 10.45
N VAL A 157 -9.57 9.45 9.14
CA VAL A 157 -8.34 8.96 8.53
C VAL A 157 -7.96 9.90 7.40
N TYR A 158 -6.75 10.42 7.44
CA TYR A 158 -6.24 11.27 6.39
C TYR A 158 -5.66 10.42 5.26
N LEU A 159 -6.17 10.59 4.03
CA LEU A 159 -5.56 9.99 2.85
C LEU A 159 -4.39 10.85 2.37
N LEU A 160 -3.18 10.34 2.47
CA LEU A 160 -2.03 10.92 1.78
C LEU A 160 -2.11 10.48 0.32
N ASP A 161 -2.83 11.25 -0.51
CA ASP A 161 -3.04 10.90 -1.92
C ASP A 161 -1.80 11.15 -2.78
N ILE A 162 -0.87 10.21 -2.67
CA ILE A 162 0.39 10.20 -3.42
C ILE A 162 0.24 9.55 -4.81
N THR A 163 -0.93 9.02 -5.17
CA THR A 163 -1.05 8.05 -6.27
C THR A 163 -0.70 8.67 -7.61
N THR A 164 -1.43 9.74 -7.97
CA THR A 164 -1.29 10.38 -9.28
C THR A 164 0.08 11.03 -9.42
N LEU A 165 0.55 11.79 -8.43
CA LEU A 165 1.88 12.40 -8.51
C LEU A 165 2.99 11.35 -8.67
N SER A 166 2.80 10.16 -8.10
CA SER A 166 3.78 9.08 -8.19
C SER A 166 3.74 8.38 -9.55
N GLN A 167 2.59 8.33 -10.23
CA GLN A 167 2.50 7.81 -11.61
C GLN A 167 3.33 8.65 -12.58
N TYR A 168 3.52 9.94 -12.29
CA TYR A 168 4.34 10.79 -13.14
C TYR A 168 5.83 10.47 -13.02
N ARG A 169 6.25 9.71 -11.99
CA ARG A 169 7.65 9.52 -11.64
C ARG A 169 8.23 8.21 -12.16
N LYS A 170 7.94 7.86 -13.41
CA LYS A 170 8.54 6.69 -14.09
C LYS A 170 10.08 6.67 -14.07
N ASP A 171 10.71 7.82 -13.84
CA ASP A 171 12.15 8.05 -13.71
C ASP A 171 12.77 7.69 -12.35
N ALA A 172 11.95 7.53 -11.30
CA ALA A 172 12.45 7.52 -9.92
C ALA A 172 12.70 6.12 -9.33
N HIS A 173 12.60 5.07 -10.17
CA HIS A 173 12.84 3.70 -9.77
C HIS A 173 14.34 3.34 -9.79
N PRO A 174 14.80 2.40 -8.94
CA PRO A 174 16.18 1.94 -8.93
C PRO A 174 16.56 1.15 -10.18
N THR A 175 15.59 0.64 -10.95
CA THR A 175 15.82 -0.21 -12.12
C THR A 175 16.63 -1.46 -11.74
N TYR A 176 17.87 -1.59 -12.21
CA TYR A 176 18.77 -2.70 -11.86
C TYR A 176 19.65 -2.42 -10.63
N TYR A 177 19.51 -1.26 -10.00
CA TYR A 177 20.33 -0.82 -8.86
C TYR A 177 19.58 -0.96 -7.53
N SER A 178 18.80 -2.04 -7.35
CA SER A 178 17.92 -2.26 -6.20
C SER A 178 18.56 -3.11 -5.07
N GLY A 179 19.89 -3.20 -5.05
CA GLY A 179 20.64 -3.96 -4.04
C GLY A 179 20.24 -5.43 -4.00
N ASP A 180 19.64 -5.87 -2.89
CA ASP A 180 19.23 -7.26 -2.64
C ASP A 180 18.00 -7.73 -3.46
N HIS A 181 17.42 -6.85 -4.27
CA HIS A 181 16.33 -7.20 -5.20
C HIS A 181 16.90 -7.46 -6.60
N PRO A 182 17.15 -8.74 -6.97
CA PRO A 182 17.72 -9.07 -8.27
C PRO A 182 16.72 -8.80 -9.40
N GLY A 183 17.23 -8.29 -10.52
CA GLY A 183 16.45 -8.05 -11.73
C GLY A 183 15.98 -6.60 -11.87
N LEU A 184 15.00 -6.40 -12.75
CA LEU A 184 14.42 -5.08 -12.98
C LEU A 184 13.42 -4.76 -11.87
N ASP A 185 13.66 -3.67 -11.15
CA ASP A 185 12.79 -3.14 -10.13
C ASP A 185 12.17 -1.81 -10.57
N CYS A 186 10.88 -1.89 -10.91
CA CYS A 186 10.02 -0.75 -11.21
C CYS A 186 8.93 -0.59 -10.14
N SER A 187 9.21 -0.99 -8.89
CA SER A 187 8.25 -1.00 -7.79
C SER A 187 8.73 -0.24 -6.55
N HIS A 188 10.02 -0.33 -6.23
CA HIS A 188 10.67 0.45 -5.18
C HIS A 188 11.19 1.77 -5.72
N TRP A 189 11.66 2.67 -4.85
CA TRP A 189 12.05 4.02 -5.23
C TRP A 189 13.48 4.30 -4.77
N CYS A 190 14.24 5.04 -5.58
CA CYS A 190 15.54 5.57 -5.16
C CYS A 190 15.38 6.51 -3.96
N LEU A 191 16.40 6.54 -3.11
CA LEU A 191 16.57 7.54 -2.04
C LEU A 191 17.93 8.26 -2.22
N PRO A 192 17.98 9.59 -2.14
CA PRO A 192 16.85 10.52 -2.08
C PRO A 192 15.99 10.45 -3.35
N GLY A 193 14.70 10.78 -3.25
CA GLY A 193 13.78 10.63 -4.36
C GLY A 193 12.31 10.85 -4.03
N LEU A 194 11.42 10.15 -4.74
CA LEU A 194 9.98 10.33 -4.62
C LEU A 194 9.42 10.15 -3.19
N PRO A 195 9.89 9.19 -2.37
CA PRO A 195 9.42 9.07 -0.99
C PRO A 195 9.68 10.31 -0.13
N ASP A 196 10.68 11.13 -0.47
CA ASP A 196 10.93 12.40 0.23
C ASP A 196 9.76 13.37 0.00
N THR A 197 9.21 13.43 -1.22
CA THR A 197 7.98 14.20 -1.50
C THR A 197 6.80 13.69 -0.68
N TRP A 198 6.64 12.38 -0.52
CA TRP A 198 5.57 11.82 0.31
C TRP A 198 5.72 12.25 1.77
N ASN A 199 6.95 12.26 2.29
CA ASN A 199 7.23 12.73 3.64
C ASN A 199 6.99 14.24 3.82
N GLN A 200 7.24 15.06 2.79
CA GLN A 200 6.89 16.48 2.81
C GLN A 200 5.36 16.69 2.87
N LEU A 201 4.59 15.89 2.13
CA LEU A 201 3.12 15.92 2.17
C LEU A 201 2.58 15.48 3.54
N LEU A 202 3.16 14.41 4.11
CA LEU A 202 2.84 13.98 5.46
C LEU A 202 3.15 15.07 6.49
N TYR A 203 4.33 15.70 6.39
CA TYR A 203 4.72 16.78 7.28
C TYR A 203 3.73 17.95 7.22
N ALA A 204 3.39 18.40 6.00
CA ALA A 204 2.41 19.47 5.79
C ALA A 204 1.04 19.11 6.38
N ALA A 205 0.55 17.90 6.16
CA ALA A 205 -0.73 17.43 6.70
C ALA A 205 -0.71 17.23 8.23
N LEU A 206 0.46 17.00 8.82
CA LEU A 206 0.61 16.80 10.25
C LEU A 206 0.52 18.11 11.04
N ILE A 207 1.09 19.18 10.49
CA ILE A 207 1.19 20.50 11.13
C ILE A 207 0.07 21.47 10.72
N SER A 208 -0.77 21.10 9.75
CA SER A 208 -1.96 21.84 9.34
C SER A 208 -3.10 21.74 10.34
#